data_AF-A0A4R6AA35-F1
#
_entry.id   AF-A0A4R6AA35-F1
#
_cell.length_a   1.000
_cell.length_b   1.000
_cell.length_c   1.000
_cell.angle_alpha   90.00
_cell.angle_beta   90.00
_cell.angle_gamma   90.00
#
_symmetry.space_group_name_H-M   'P 1'
#
loop_
_entity.id
_entity.type
_entity.pdbx_description
1 polymer ?
#
loop_
_entity_poly.entity_id
_entity_poly.type
_entity_poly.pdbx_seq_one_letter_code
_entity_poly.pdbx_strand_id
1 'polypeptide(L)'
;MLTPEERACLTWAFQITHDALGQLVYVHDDGRIDAFGEVFRLDSESLHHHWIALLAASAEGYLAGVKPGQLRSDLLAAGVREEAANFVHDHLVDVSEVEWDALTNSVQQYRELMADKAHRSTQVGGLI
;
A
#
# COMPACT_ATOMS: atom_id res chain seq x y z
N MET A 1 3.75 10.62 -8.51
CA MET A 1 4.04 10.76 -7.08
C MET A 1 2.93 10.03 -6.37
N LEU A 2 3.25 9.09 -5.49
CA LEU A 2 2.24 8.31 -4.79
C LEU A 2 1.52 9.16 -3.74
N THR A 3 0.22 8.97 -3.64
CA THR A 3 -0.69 9.49 -2.60
C THR A 3 -0.40 8.82 -1.24
N PRO A 4 -0.86 9.41 -0.13
CA PRO A 4 -0.78 8.76 1.18
C PRO A 4 -1.40 7.36 1.21
N GLU A 5 -2.54 7.19 0.53
CA GLU A 5 -3.28 5.94 0.44
C GLU A 5 -2.48 4.89 -0.34
N GLU A 6 -1.98 5.21 -1.53
CA GLU A 6 -1.13 4.30 -2.32
C GLU A 6 0.12 3.88 -1.52
N ARG A 7 0.74 4.82 -0.79
CA ARG A 7 1.92 4.52 0.04
C ARG A 7 1.58 3.63 1.22
N ALA A 8 0.46 3.87 1.90
CA ALA A 8 -0.01 3.06 3.02
C ALA A 8 -0.37 1.64 2.58
N CYS A 9 -1.12 1.51 1.48
CA CYS A 9 -1.48 0.22 0.92
C CYS A 9 -0.24 -0.57 0.48
N LEU A 10 0.77 0.11 -0.10
CA LEU A 10 2.02 -0.54 -0.47
C LEU A 10 2.87 -0.95 0.76
N THR A 11 2.96 -0.11 1.80
CA THR A 11 3.58 -0.47 3.08
C THR A 11 2.93 -1.70 3.68
N TRP A 12 1.60 -1.70 3.77
CA TRP A 12 0.82 -2.79 4.36
C TRP A 12 0.97 -4.08 3.57
N ALA A 13 0.80 -4.04 2.24
CA ALA A 13 0.96 -5.22 1.40
C ALA A 13 2.38 -5.81 1.51
N PHE A 14 3.40 -4.96 1.54
CA PHE A 14 4.78 -5.41 1.74
C PHE A 14 4.99 -6.07 3.11
N GLN A 15 4.43 -5.50 4.18
CA GLN A 15 4.51 -6.07 5.53
C GLN A 15 3.79 -7.43 5.60
N ILE A 16 2.60 -7.56 5.00
CA ILE A 16 1.83 -8.81 4.98
C ILE A 16 2.59 -9.90 4.23
N THR A 17 3.09 -9.62 3.02
CA THR A 17 3.77 -10.65 2.21
C THR A 17 5.12 -11.10 2.79
N HIS A 18 5.70 -10.33 3.71
CA HIS A 18 6.97 -10.64 4.37
C HIS A 18 6.81 -11.03 5.85
N ASP A 19 5.57 -11.19 6.34
CA ASP A 19 5.28 -11.45 7.76
C ASP A 19 6.00 -10.45 8.70
N ALA A 20 5.97 -9.18 8.31
CA ALA A 20 6.72 -8.08 8.90
C ALA A 20 5.81 -6.99 9.48
N LEU A 21 4.59 -7.35 9.90
CA LEU A 21 3.67 -6.42 10.55
C LEU A 21 4.31 -5.79 11.80
N GLY A 22 4.17 -4.47 11.92
CA GLY A 22 4.78 -3.70 13.00
C GLY A 22 6.28 -3.41 12.82
N GLN A 23 6.93 -3.94 11.78
CA GLN A 23 8.29 -3.53 11.44
C GLN A 23 8.31 -2.19 10.71
N LEU A 24 9.43 -1.48 10.83
CA LEU A 24 9.62 -0.19 10.17
C LEU A 24 9.77 -0.39 8.66
N VAL A 25 8.68 -0.15 7.94
CA VAL A 25 8.61 -0.14 6.47
C VAL A 25 8.10 1.22 6.04
N TYR A 26 8.85 1.89 5.18
CA TYR A 26 8.50 3.22 4.68
C TYR A 26 8.53 3.26 3.16
N VAL A 27 7.45 3.74 2.55
CA VAL A 27 7.33 3.91 1.10
C VAL A 27 7.51 5.39 0.77
N HIS A 28 8.48 5.68 -0.09
CA HIS A 28 8.75 7.04 -0.59
C HIS A 28 7.70 7.50 -1.61
N ASP A 29 7.69 8.80 -1.89
CA ASP A 29 6.78 9.41 -2.85
C ASP A 29 6.99 8.96 -4.31
N ASP A 30 8.16 8.37 -4.59
CA ASP A 30 8.54 7.76 -5.87
C ASP A 30 8.40 6.22 -5.89
N GLY A 31 7.82 5.63 -4.85
CA GLY A 31 7.57 4.18 -4.76
C GLY A 31 8.78 3.33 -4.37
N ARG A 32 9.91 3.93 -3.97
CA ARG A 32 10.97 3.17 -3.27
C ARG A 32 10.47 2.73 -1.89
N ILE A 33 10.90 1.55 -1.47
CA ILE A 33 10.52 0.95 -0.19
C ILE A 33 11.78 0.82 0.67
N ASP A 34 11.82 1.53 1.80
CA ASP A 34 12.85 1.34 2.83
C ASP A 34 12.35 0.31 3.84
N ALA A 35 12.99 -0.85 3.88
CA ALA A 35 12.65 -1.94 4.79
C ALA A 35 13.91 -2.73 5.14
N PHE A 36 13.98 -3.29 6.35
CA PHE A 36 15.07 -4.19 6.76
C PHE A 36 16.50 -3.61 6.62
N GLY A 37 16.65 -2.28 6.61
CA GLY A 37 17.94 -1.60 6.40
C GLY A 37 18.36 -1.46 4.93
N GLU A 38 17.49 -1.80 3.98
CA GLU A 38 17.72 -1.74 2.54
C GLU A 38 16.65 -0.93 1.81
N VAL A 39 16.97 -0.48 0.60
CA VAL A 39 16.07 0.28 -0.27
C VAL A 39 15.72 -0.55 -1.50
N PHE A 40 14.44 -0.86 -1.65
CA PHE A 40 13.92 -1.69 -2.73
C PHE A 40 13.10 -0.88 -3.72
N ARG A 41 12.96 -1.41 -4.93
CA ARG A 41 11.85 -1.12 -5.83
C ARG A 41 11.22 -2.43 -6.23
N LEU A 42 9.90 -2.41 -6.40
CA LEU A 42 9.19 -3.53 -6.99
C LEU A 42 9.70 -3.74 -8.42
N ASP A 43 10.33 -4.88 -8.63
CA ASP A 43 10.73 -5.40 -9.93
C ASP A 43 9.53 -6.05 -10.66
N SER A 44 9.22 -5.58 -11.86
CA SER A 44 8.15 -6.08 -12.71
C SER A 44 8.41 -7.48 -13.26
N GLU A 45 9.62 -8.01 -13.20
CA GLU A 45 9.89 -9.40 -13.60
C GLU A 45 9.66 -10.38 -12.44
N SER A 46 9.50 -9.88 -11.21
CA SER A 46 9.28 -10.69 -10.02
C SER A 46 7.80 -10.98 -9.80
N LEU A 47 7.42 -12.26 -9.89
CA LEU A 47 6.07 -12.70 -9.54
C LEU A 47 5.71 -12.31 -8.10
N HIS A 48 6.65 -12.37 -7.16
CA HIS A 48 6.42 -11.95 -5.78
C HIS A 48 6.06 -10.46 -5.67
N HIS A 49 6.74 -9.60 -6.42
CA HIS A 49 6.44 -8.17 -6.43
C HIS A 49 5.11 -7.84 -7.12
N HIS A 50 4.71 -8.61 -8.12
CA HIS A 50 3.35 -8.51 -8.67
C HIS A 50 2.28 -8.79 -7.62
N TRP A 51 2.50 -9.78 -6.73
CA TRP A 51 1.57 -10.05 -5.63
C TRP A 51 1.45 -8.87 -4.67
N ILE A 52 2.58 -8.25 -4.31
CA ILE A 52 2.60 -7.07 -3.44
C ILE A 52 1.82 -5.92 -4.09
N ALA A 53 2.08 -5.63 -5.37
CA ALA A 53 1.39 -4.58 -6.10
C ALA A 53 -0.12 -4.83 -6.20
N LEU A 54 -0.51 -6.08 -6.49
CA LEU A 54 -1.91 -6.48 -6.61
C LEU A 54 -2.67 -6.35 -5.28
N LEU A 55 -2.05 -6.81 -4.19
CA LEU A 55 -2.61 -6.72 -2.85
C LEU A 55 -2.74 -5.25 -2.41
N ALA A 56 -1.73 -4.42 -2.70
CA ALA A 56 -1.78 -2.99 -2.42
C ALA A 56 -2.93 -2.30 -3.17
N ALA A 57 -3.06 -2.52 -4.48
CA ALA A 57 -4.14 -1.94 -5.28
C ALA A 57 -5.53 -2.39 -4.80
N SER A 58 -5.63 -3.64 -4.34
CA SER A 58 -6.91 -4.18 -3.85
C SER A 58 -7.27 -3.64 -2.46
N ALA A 59 -6.27 -3.42 -1.60
CA ALA A 59 -6.45 -2.72 -0.33
C ALA A 59 -6.89 -1.27 -0.53
N GLU A 60 -6.35 -0.59 -1.54
CA GLU A 60 -6.77 0.76 -1.92
C GLU A 60 -8.25 0.78 -2.34
N GLY A 61 -8.66 -0.16 -3.21
CA GLY A 61 -10.06 -0.32 -3.58
C GLY A 61 -10.96 -0.61 -2.38
N TYR A 62 -10.49 -1.40 -1.41
CA TYR A 62 -11.22 -1.66 -0.17
C TYR A 62 -11.38 -0.39 0.68
N LEU A 63 -10.31 0.39 0.87
CA LEU A 63 -10.38 1.69 1.56
C LEU A 63 -11.33 2.68 0.86
N ALA A 64 -11.45 2.58 -0.47
CA ALA A 64 -12.43 3.34 -1.25
C ALA A 64 -13.89 2.82 -1.11
N GLY A 65 -14.12 1.76 -0.33
CA GLY A 65 -15.43 1.20 -0.05
C GLY A 65 -15.86 0.07 -0.98
N VAL A 66 -14.97 -0.43 -1.85
CA VAL A 66 -15.26 -1.57 -2.72
C VAL A 66 -15.23 -2.85 -1.90
N LYS A 67 -16.27 -3.67 -2.03
CA LYS A 67 -16.37 -4.93 -1.28
C LYS A 67 -15.35 -5.95 -1.80
N PRO A 68 -14.75 -6.81 -0.94
CA PRO A 68 -13.78 -7.82 -1.37
C PRO A 68 -14.27 -8.76 -2.48
N GLY A 69 -15.56 -9.13 -2.47
CA GLY A 69 -16.15 -9.95 -3.55
C GLY A 69 -16.25 -9.21 -4.88
N GLN A 70 -16.44 -7.90 -4.86
CA GLN A 70 -16.44 -7.06 -6.06
C GLN A 70 -15.01 -6.91 -6.59
N LEU A 71 -14.04 -6.61 -5.72
CA LEU A 71 -12.62 -6.52 -6.10
C LEU A 71 -12.13 -7.81 -6.78
N ARG A 72 -12.45 -8.98 -6.21
CA ARG A 72 -12.16 -10.27 -6.84
C ARG A 72 -12.75 -10.37 -8.25
N SER A 73 -14.01 -9.96 -8.42
CA SER A 73 -14.70 -10.02 -9.72
C SER A 73 -14.06 -9.08 -10.74
N ASP A 74 -13.64 -7.89 -10.30
CA ASP A 74 -12.96 -6.90 -11.13
C ASP A 74 -11.57 -7.38 -11.55
N LEU A 75 -10.83 -8.04 -10.66
CA LEU A 75 -9.54 -8.67 -10.97
C LEU A 75 -9.69 -9.74 -12.06
N LEU A 76 -10.66 -10.63 -11.94
CA LEU A 76 -10.95 -11.64 -12.95
C LEU A 76 -11.32 -11.01 -14.29
N ALA A 77 -12.16 -9.97 -14.28
CA ALA A 77 -12.55 -9.23 -15.48
C ALA A 77 -11.36 -8.51 -16.15
N ALA A 78 -10.37 -8.09 -15.36
CA ALA A 78 -9.12 -7.52 -15.84
C ALA A 78 -8.11 -8.56 -16.37
N GLY A 79 -8.47 -9.85 -16.36
CA GLY A 79 -7.61 -10.93 -16.85
C GLY A 79 -6.59 -11.43 -15.83
N VAL A 80 -6.71 -11.04 -14.56
CA VAL A 80 -5.92 -11.63 -13.48
C VAL A 80 -6.32 -13.09 -13.32
N ARG A 81 -5.32 -13.95 -13.16
CA ARG A 81 -5.54 -15.39 -12.97
C ARG A 81 -6.43 -15.66 -11.76
N GLU A 82 -7.26 -16.68 -11.84
CA GLU A 82 -8.22 -17.00 -10.78
C GLU A 82 -7.54 -17.29 -9.45
N GLU A 83 -6.40 -17.99 -9.46
CA GLU A 83 -5.63 -18.26 -8.25
C GLU A 83 -5.18 -16.96 -7.57
N ALA A 84 -4.90 -15.93 -8.37
CA ALA A 84 -4.48 -14.62 -7.88
C ALA A 84 -5.62 -13.76 -7.37
N ALA A 85 -6.74 -13.76 -8.07
CA ALA A 85 -7.95 -13.10 -7.60
C ALA A 85 -8.45 -13.74 -6.28
N ASN A 86 -8.38 -15.07 -6.16
CA ASN A 86 -8.74 -15.78 -4.94
C ASN A 86 -7.77 -15.47 -3.79
N PHE A 87 -6.45 -15.50 -4.03
CA PHE A 87 -5.46 -15.15 -3.00
C PHE A 87 -5.72 -13.76 -2.38
N VAL A 88 -5.96 -12.76 -3.23
CA VAL A 88 -6.27 -11.40 -2.78
C VAL A 88 -7.59 -11.36 -2.04
N HIS A 89 -8.62 -12.04 -2.56
CA HIS A 89 -9.92 -12.10 -1.90
C HIS A 89 -9.81 -12.68 -0.50
N ASP A 90 -9.19 -13.85 -0.38
CA ASP A 90 -9.01 -14.60 0.86
C ASP A 90 -8.23 -13.76 1.87
N HIS A 91 -7.15 -13.09 1.45
CA HIS A 91 -6.44 -12.17 2.32
C HIS A 91 -7.35 -11.02 2.78
N LEU A 92 -8.01 -10.30 1.87
CA LEU A 92 -8.83 -9.14 2.28
C LEU A 92 -9.98 -9.50 3.22
N VAL A 93 -10.55 -10.72 3.13
CA VAL A 93 -11.62 -11.16 4.03
C VAL A 93 -11.10 -11.70 5.37
N ASP A 94 -9.88 -12.25 5.39
CA ASP A 94 -9.26 -12.82 6.60
C ASP A 94 -8.46 -11.79 7.41
N VAL A 95 -8.21 -10.59 6.86
CA VAL A 95 -7.50 -9.50 7.54
C VAL A 95 -8.28 -9.06 8.79
N SER A 96 -7.59 -9.08 9.91
CA SER A 96 -8.11 -8.71 11.23
C SER A 96 -8.36 -7.20 11.34
N GLU A 97 -9.24 -6.81 12.27
CA GLU A 97 -9.49 -5.38 12.57
C GLU A 97 -8.19 -4.64 12.93
N VAL A 98 -7.25 -5.30 13.63
CA VAL A 98 -5.95 -4.72 14.01
C VAL A 98 -5.08 -4.40 12.78
N GLU A 99 -5.10 -5.28 11.77
CA GLU A 99 -4.36 -5.05 10.52
C GLU A 99 -5.00 -3.93 9.68
N TRP A 100 -6.33 -3.83 9.66
CA TRP A 100 -7.04 -2.71 9.04
C TRP A 100 -6.77 -1.38 9.75
N ASP A 101 -6.72 -1.38 11.09
CA ASP A 101 -6.34 -0.22 11.88
C ASP A 101 -4.89 0.19 11.60
N ALA A 102 -3.97 -0.77 11.46
CA ALA A 102 -2.58 -0.49 11.11
C ALA A 102 -2.44 0.17 9.73
N LEU A 103 -3.21 -0.29 8.73
CA LEU A 103 -3.27 0.36 7.43
C LEU A 103 -3.83 1.78 7.53
N THR A 104 -4.95 1.97 8.24
CA THR A 104 -5.59 3.28 8.42
C THR A 104 -4.68 4.29 9.13
N ASN A 105 -3.95 3.82 10.16
CA ASN A 105 -2.94 4.62 10.86
C ASN A 105 -1.79 5.01 9.93
N SER A 106 -1.34 4.10 9.06
CA SER A 106 -0.30 4.38 8.07
C SER A 106 -0.74 5.45 7.07
N VAL A 107 -2.01 5.41 6.61
CA VAL A 107 -2.58 6.47 5.76
C VAL A 107 -2.48 7.83 6.45
N GLN A 108 -2.88 7.90 7.73
CA GLN A 108 -2.84 9.14 8.49
C GLN A 108 -1.41 9.69 8.66
N GLN A 109 -0.45 8.81 8.97
CA GLN A 109 0.97 9.19 9.07
C GLN A 109 1.50 9.78 7.76
N TYR A 110 1.18 9.17 6.61
CA TYR A 110 1.61 9.71 5.32
C TYR A 110 0.96 11.04 4.98
N ARG A 111 -0.31 11.26 5.36
CA ARG A 111 -1.00 12.55 5.19
C ARG A 111 -0.31 13.64 6.02
N GLU A 112 0.02 13.36 7.27
CA GLU A 112 0.74 14.29 8.16
C GLU A 112 2.12 14.65 7.61
N LEU A 113 2.90 13.65 7.16
CA LEU A 113 4.20 13.88 6.54
C LEU A 113 4.11 14.76 5.27
N MET A 114 3.06 14.56 4.46
CA MET A 114 2.81 15.39 3.29
C MET A 114 2.43 16.83 3.66
N ALA A 115 1.56 17.01 4.65
CA ALA A 115 1.19 18.34 5.15
C ALA A 115 2.41 19.09 5.71
N ASP A 116 3.26 18.41 6.47
CA ASP A 116 4.51 18.95 7.00
C ASP A 116 5.50 19.37 5.89
N LYS A 117 5.65 18.53 4.86
CA LYS A 117 6.50 18.85 3.69
C LYS A 117 5.99 20.11 2.97
N ALA A 118 4.67 20.22 2.80
CA ALA A 118 4.05 21.40 2.21
C ALA A 118 4.27 22.65 3.07
N HIS A 119 4.08 22.56 4.39
CA HIS A 119 4.30 23.68 5.30
C HIS A 119 5.75 24.19 5.27
N ARG A 120 6.72 23.28 5.29
CA ARG A 120 8.15 23.63 5.18
C ARG A 120 8.48 24.28 3.83
N SER A 121 7.90 23.79 2.74
CA SER A 121 8.09 24.37 1.40
C SER A 121 7.60 25.82 1.34
N THR A 122 6.44 26.10 1.92
CA THR A 122 5.85 27.45 1.96
C THR A 122 6.67 28.43 2.80
N GLN A 123 7.27 27.98 3.92
CA GLN A 123 8.15 28.82 4.73
C GLN A 123 9.46 29.18 4.01
N VAL A 124 10.02 28.28 3.20
CA VAL A 124 11.23 28.56 2.41
C VAL A 124 10.93 29.49 1.23
N GLY A 125 9.74 29.41 0.64
CA GLY A 125 9.30 30.31 -0.44
C GLY A 125 8.87 31.72 0.01
N GLY A 126 8.66 31.95 1.31
CA GLY A 126 8.27 33.25 1.88
C GLY A 126 9.44 34.12 2.35
N LEU A 127 10.69 33.68 2.16
CA LEU A 127 11.92 34.42 2.46
C LEU A 127 12.53 34.95 1.16
N ILE A 128 11.86 35.90 0.49
CA ILE A 128 12.44 36.75 -0.57
C ILE A 128 11.98 38.18 -0.35
#